data_AF-A0A9W6TXE9-F1
#
_entry.id   AF-A0A9W6TXE9-F1
#
_cell.length_a   1.000
_cell.length_b   1.000
_cell.length_c   1.000
_cell.angle_alpha   90.00
_cell.angle_beta   90.00
_cell.angle_gamma   90.00
#
_symmetry.space_group_name_H-M   'P 1'
#
loop_
_entity.id
_entity.type
_entity.pdbx_description
1 polymer ?
#
loop_
_entity_poly.entity_id
_entity_poly.type
_entity_poly.pdbx_seq_one_letter_code
_entity_poly.pdbx_strand_id
1 'polypeptide(L)'
;MQDGATQPDGATEAALWEDIAAEAFFSLTISATKKQHFLDRSDRMERDRVLLETLESFLLRQKISCGKNPIDITFSEYIAAAERDAGANGQDGATTRNQLIRVWQHAFRKLRQAGLLFLEDDEADRHILLSFEAVLRPALLKLLRGALLHRFEYVAIPHTDCSVDANCLDHSQGLSIAEIADVLLTQERFKCISLEWVETGLEHLLASQQVGQRRDTQQFFIK
;
A
#
# COMPACT_ATOMS: atom_id res chain seq x y z
N MET A 1 13.17 -35.81 32.28
CA MET A 1 13.69 -35.18 31.06
C MET A 1 12.48 -34.78 30.24
N GLN A 2 12.11 -33.50 30.29
CA GLN A 2 11.00 -32.93 29.53
C GLN A 2 11.60 -32.28 28.30
N ASP A 3 11.30 -32.81 27.11
CA ASP A 3 11.58 -32.15 25.84
C ASP A 3 10.52 -31.08 25.61
N GLY A 4 10.90 -29.83 25.85
CA GLY A 4 10.15 -28.65 25.41
C GLY A 4 10.43 -28.41 23.94
N ALA A 5 9.51 -28.83 23.08
CA ALA A 5 9.51 -28.43 21.68
C ALA A 5 9.04 -26.96 21.59
N THR A 6 10.01 -26.04 21.50
CA THR A 6 9.80 -24.64 21.13
C THR A 6 9.16 -24.59 19.74
N GLN A 7 7.91 -24.11 19.66
CA GLN A 7 7.27 -23.78 18.38
C GLN A 7 8.11 -22.70 17.66
N PRO A 8 8.32 -22.80 16.35
CA PRO A 8 8.96 -21.74 15.59
C PRO A 8 8.04 -20.51 15.56
N ASP A 9 8.69 -19.36 15.71
CA ASP A 9 8.17 -18.07 16.12
C ASP A 9 7.35 -17.39 15.00
N GLY A 10 6.02 -17.32 15.14
CA GLY A 10 5.13 -16.66 14.18
C GLY A 10 5.43 -15.15 14.00
N ALA A 11 6.22 -14.56 14.90
CA ALA A 11 6.70 -13.19 14.77
C ALA A 11 7.69 -13.01 13.61
N THR A 12 8.51 -14.03 13.30
CA THR A 12 9.49 -13.95 12.19
C THR A 12 8.84 -14.04 10.82
N GLU A 13 7.72 -14.80 10.71
CA GLU A 13 6.98 -14.93 9.45
C GLU A 13 6.31 -13.62 9.04
N ALA A 14 5.64 -12.97 9.99
CA ALA A 14 4.99 -11.69 9.79
C ALA A 14 5.99 -10.62 9.34
N ALA A 15 7.14 -10.52 10.03
CA ALA A 15 8.19 -9.57 9.68
C ALA A 15 8.71 -9.76 8.24
N LEU A 16 8.96 -11.00 7.81
CA LEU A 16 9.46 -11.27 6.46
C LEU A 16 8.43 -10.93 5.37
N TRP A 17 7.15 -11.20 5.62
CA TRP A 17 6.09 -10.82 4.67
C TRP A 17 5.95 -9.30 4.57
N GLU A 18 5.97 -8.59 5.70
CA GLU A 18 5.94 -7.12 5.72
C GLU A 18 7.13 -6.53 4.96
N ASP A 19 8.34 -7.11 5.09
CA ASP A 19 9.52 -6.69 4.33
C ASP A 19 9.37 -6.85 2.81
N ILE A 20 8.72 -7.93 2.36
CA ILE A 20 8.41 -8.17 0.94
C ILE A 20 7.32 -7.21 0.48
N ALA A 21 6.30 -7.00 1.32
CA ALA A 21 5.20 -6.11 1.01
C ALA A 21 5.66 -4.66 0.88
N ALA A 22 6.52 -4.19 1.79
CA ALA A 22 7.13 -2.87 1.73
C ALA A 22 7.99 -2.70 0.46
N GLU A 23 8.79 -3.72 0.10
CA GLU A 23 9.57 -3.68 -1.15
C GLU A 23 8.65 -3.58 -2.38
N ALA A 24 7.60 -4.39 -2.43
CA ALA A 24 6.61 -4.37 -3.50
C ALA A 24 5.88 -3.01 -3.57
N PHE A 25 5.57 -2.43 -2.42
CA PHE A 25 4.89 -1.15 -2.29
C PHE A 25 5.72 0.01 -2.84
N PHE A 26 7.00 0.12 -2.43
CA PHE A 26 7.86 1.25 -2.79
C PHE A 26 8.61 1.07 -4.11
N SER A 27 9.15 -0.13 -4.36
CA SER A 27 10.07 -0.39 -5.47
C SER A 27 9.40 -1.07 -6.65
N LEU A 28 8.15 -1.51 -6.50
CA LEU A 28 7.46 -2.38 -7.46
C LEU A 28 8.29 -3.62 -7.81
N THR A 29 9.10 -4.12 -6.88
CA THR A 29 9.98 -5.28 -7.06
C THR A 29 9.90 -6.21 -5.87
N ILE A 30 10.32 -7.45 -6.09
CA ILE A 30 10.62 -8.40 -5.03
C ILE A 30 12.02 -8.91 -5.29
N SER A 31 12.90 -8.79 -4.29
CA SER A 31 14.25 -9.31 -4.38
C SER A 31 14.25 -10.83 -4.41
N ALA A 32 15.02 -11.42 -5.34
CA ALA A 32 15.12 -12.86 -5.48
C ALA A 32 15.54 -13.54 -4.18
N THR A 33 16.44 -12.92 -3.41
CA THR A 33 16.91 -13.46 -2.12
C THR A 33 15.80 -13.51 -1.06
N LYS A 34 15.01 -12.43 -0.88
CA LYS A 34 13.89 -12.43 0.08
C LYS A 34 12.80 -13.41 -0.35
N LYS A 35 12.53 -13.49 -1.66
CA LYS A 35 11.62 -14.46 -2.24
C LYS A 35 12.05 -15.89 -1.91
N GLN A 36 13.31 -16.25 -2.18
CA GLN A 36 13.81 -17.60 -1.88
C GLN A 36 13.77 -17.88 -0.39
N HIS A 37 14.20 -16.94 0.46
CA HIS A 37 14.13 -17.11 1.91
C HIS A 37 12.69 -17.29 2.42
N PHE A 38 11.71 -16.64 1.80
CA PHE A 38 10.29 -16.82 2.13
C PHE A 38 9.77 -18.19 1.68
N LEU A 39 10.21 -18.68 0.51
CA LEU A 39 9.79 -19.96 -0.08
C LEU A 39 10.50 -21.18 0.51
N ASP A 40 11.73 -21.04 1.00
CA ASP A 40 12.54 -22.12 1.59
C ASP A 40 12.01 -22.57 2.97
N ARG A 41 10.95 -21.92 3.48
CA ARG A 41 10.32 -22.27 4.74
C ARG A 41 9.47 -23.54 4.59
N SER A 42 9.67 -24.48 5.51
CA SER A 42 9.12 -25.83 5.45
C SER A 42 7.60 -25.90 5.63
N ASP A 43 6.92 -24.82 6.04
CA ASP A 43 5.48 -24.81 6.24
C ASP A 43 4.75 -24.15 5.05
N ARG A 44 4.07 -25.00 4.26
CA ARG A 44 3.07 -24.60 3.24
C ARG A 44 3.60 -23.87 2.00
N MET A 45 4.54 -24.52 1.31
CA MET A 45 5.14 -24.06 0.05
C MET A 45 4.17 -23.58 -1.05
N GLU A 46 2.99 -24.19 -1.19
CA GLU A 46 2.10 -23.88 -2.33
C GLU A 46 1.35 -22.54 -2.19
N ARG A 47 0.91 -22.18 -0.99
CA ARG A 47 0.13 -20.94 -0.78
C ARG A 47 1.01 -19.71 -0.89
N ASP A 48 2.19 -19.80 -0.30
CA ASP A 48 3.21 -18.76 -0.28
C ASP A 48 3.76 -18.52 -1.69
N ARG A 49 3.97 -19.61 -2.44
CA ARG A 49 4.32 -19.54 -3.85
C ARG A 49 3.27 -18.83 -4.67
N VAL A 50 2.01 -19.24 -4.59
CA VAL A 50 0.94 -18.61 -5.37
C VAL A 50 0.74 -17.15 -4.95
N LEU A 51 0.85 -16.82 -3.67
CA LEU A 51 0.82 -15.44 -3.19
C LEU A 51 1.92 -14.59 -3.84
N LEU A 52 3.16 -15.07 -3.84
CA LEU A 52 4.29 -14.36 -4.45
C LEU A 52 4.16 -14.26 -5.97
N GLU A 53 3.79 -15.34 -6.65
CA GLU A 53 3.56 -15.33 -8.11
C GLU A 53 2.43 -14.35 -8.48
N THR A 54 1.37 -14.29 -7.66
CA THR A 54 0.26 -13.34 -7.84
C THR A 54 0.76 -11.90 -7.68
N LEU A 55 1.53 -11.62 -6.62
CA LEU A 55 2.10 -10.30 -6.40
C LEU A 55 3.05 -9.90 -7.54
N GLU A 56 3.94 -10.78 -7.98
CA GLU A 56 4.84 -10.54 -9.12
C GLU A 56 4.06 -10.23 -10.41
N SER A 57 2.95 -10.92 -10.65
CA SER A 57 2.06 -10.63 -11.77
C SER A 57 1.50 -9.21 -11.68
N PHE A 58 1.05 -8.77 -10.51
CA PHE A 58 0.56 -7.40 -10.31
C PHE A 58 1.66 -6.36 -10.52
N LEU A 59 2.84 -6.59 -9.95
CA LEU A 59 3.99 -5.69 -10.09
C LEU A 59 4.45 -5.58 -11.54
N LEU A 60 4.43 -6.68 -12.29
CA LEU A 60 4.76 -6.68 -13.72
C LEU A 60 3.75 -5.85 -14.51
N ARG A 61 2.45 -6.03 -14.27
CA ARG A 61 1.42 -5.19 -14.90
C ARG A 61 1.64 -3.71 -14.53
N GLN A 62 1.97 -3.39 -13.27
CA GLN A 62 2.21 -2.02 -12.78
C GLN A 62 3.37 -1.35 -13.51
N LYS A 63 4.45 -2.09 -13.75
CA LYS A 63 5.60 -1.63 -14.52
C LYS A 63 5.24 -1.36 -15.99
N ILE A 64 4.45 -2.25 -16.61
CA ILE A 64 3.99 -2.05 -17.99
C ILE A 64 3.15 -0.77 -18.10
N SER A 65 2.32 -0.47 -17.09
CA SER A 65 1.57 0.79 -16.99
C SER A 65 2.39 2.01 -16.51
N CYS A 66 3.73 1.90 -16.53
CA CYS A 66 4.68 2.92 -16.08
C CYS A 66 4.50 3.39 -14.63
N GLY A 67 3.82 2.61 -13.78
CA GLY A 67 3.66 2.92 -12.35
C GLY A 67 2.76 4.13 -12.03
N LYS A 68 2.14 4.77 -13.04
CA LYS A 68 1.44 6.05 -12.85
C LYS A 68 -0.03 5.93 -12.51
N ASN A 69 -0.66 4.85 -12.98
CA ASN A 69 -2.08 4.60 -12.75
C ASN A 69 -2.24 3.40 -11.81
N PRO A 70 -3.23 3.43 -10.91
CA PRO A 70 -3.61 2.22 -10.17
C PRO A 70 -4.01 1.14 -11.16
N ILE A 71 -3.71 -0.11 -10.81
CA ILE A 71 -4.12 -1.26 -11.60
C ILE A 71 -5.32 -1.91 -10.97
N ASP A 72 -6.32 -2.14 -11.82
CA ASP A 72 -7.50 -2.92 -11.52
C ASP A 72 -7.18 -4.41 -11.70
N ILE A 73 -7.61 -5.18 -10.72
CA ILE A 73 -7.40 -6.62 -10.60
C ILE A 73 -8.76 -7.24 -10.29
N THR A 74 -9.17 -8.25 -11.04
CA THR A 74 -10.36 -9.04 -10.71
C THR A 74 -9.94 -10.47 -10.37
N PHE A 75 -10.53 -11.07 -9.34
CA PHE A 75 -10.35 -12.48 -9.00
C PHE A 75 -10.79 -13.38 -10.16
N SER A 76 -11.85 -12.96 -10.88
CA SER A 76 -12.40 -13.66 -12.04
C SER A 76 -11.39 -13.83 -13.17
N GLU A 77 -10.52 -12.85 -13.43
CA GLU A 77 -9.43 -12.97 -14.43
C GLU A 77 -8.48 -14.10 -14.09
N TYR A 78 -8.12 -14.24 -12.81
CA TYR A 78 -7.18 -15.27 -12.35
C TYR A 78 -7.83 -16.65 -12.46
N ILE A 79 -9.07 -16.79 -12.02
CA ILE A 79 -9.84 -18.03 -12.21
C ILE A 79 -9.91 -18.44 -13.68
N ALA A 80 -10.29 -17.53 -14.57
CA ALA A 80 -10.37 -17.81 -15.99
C ALA A 80 -9.01 -18.16 -16.61
N ALA A 81 -7.90 -17.63 -16.09
CA ALA A 81 -6.56 -18.00 -16.51
C ALA A 81 -6.21 -19.44 -16.09
N ALA A 82 -6.36 -19.80 -14.82
CA ALA A 82 -6.02 -21.16 -14.39
C ALA A 82 -6.96 -22.23 -14.94
N GLU A 83 -8.23 -21.90 -15.22
CA GLU A 83 -9.14 -22.82 -15.91
C GLU A 83 -8.66 -23.18 -17.31
N ARG A 84 -8.13 -22.20 -18.05
CA ARG A 84 -7.54 -22.44 -19.37
C ARG A 84 -6.30 -23.33 -19.28
N ASP A 85 -5.44 -23.08 -18.30
CA ASP A 85 -4.21 -23.86 -18.11
C ASP A 85 -4.50 -25.30 -17.64
N ALA A 86 -5.49 -25.48 -16.77
CA ALA A 86 -5.93 -26.81 -16.32
C ALA A 86 -6.54 -27.64 -17.46
N GLY A 87 -7.33 -27.00 -18.33
CA GLY A 87 -7.91 -27.64 -19.51
C GLY A 87 -6.85 -28.08 -20.54
N ALA A 88 -5.75 -27.35 -20.65
CA ALA A 88 -4.62 -27.72 -21.51
C ALA A 88 -3.82 -28.92 -20.98
N ASN A 89 -3.79 -29.12 -19.66
CA ASN A 89 -2.95 -30.14 -18.99
C ASN A 89 -3.70 -31.43 -18.62
N GLY A 90 -5.00 -31.56 -18.96
CA GLY A 90 -5.76 -32.80 -18.77
C GLY A 90 -5.97 -33.23 -17.30
N GLN A 91 -5.90 -32.30 -16.35
CA GLN A 91 -6.12 -32.56 -14.93
C GLN A 91 -7.59 -32.59 -14.54
N ASP A 92 -7.92 -33.33 -13.47
CA ASP A 92 -9.28 -33.44 -12.92
C ASP A 92 -9.75 -32.07 -12.38
N GLY A 93 -10.59 -31.39 -13.16
CA GLY A 93 -10.76 -29.94 -13.08
C GLY A 93 -11.48 -29.43 -11.83
N ALA A 94 -12.33 -30.23 -11.20
CA ALA A 94 -13.20 -29.77 -10.11
C ALA A 94 -12.49 -29.65 -8.74
N THR A 95 -11.70 -30.66 -8.36
CA THR A 95 -10.96 -30.66 -7.09
C THR A 95 -9.83 -29.64 -7.11
N THR A 96 -9.16 -29.53 -8.26
CA THR A 96 -8.08 -28.56 -8.52
C THR A 96 -8.61 -27.12 -8.49
N ARG A 97 -9.78 -26.86 -9.09
CA ARG A 97 -10.43 -25.54 -9.08
C ARG A 97 -10.75 -25.04 -7.67
N ASN A 98 -11.39 -25.87 -6.83
CA ASN A 98 -11.77 -25.46 -5.48
C ASN A 98 -10.55 -25.19 -4.59
N GLN A 99 -9.46 -25.92 -4.81
CA GLN A 99 -8.20 -25.69 -4.12
C GLN A 99 -7.56 -24.37 -4.57
N LEU A 100 -7.51 -24.10 -5.87
CA LEU A 100 -6.99 -22.85 -6.43
C LEU A 100 -7.76 -21.63 -5.93
N ILE A 101 -9.11 -21.70 -5.91
CA ILE A 101 -9.96 -20.63 -5.37
C ILE A 101 -9.57 -20.32 -3.92
N ARG A 102 -9.39 -21.34 -3.07
CA ARG A 102 -8.98 -21.14 -1.67
C ARG A 102 -7.59 -20.53 -1.54
N VAL A 103 -6.66 -20.92 -2.42
CA VAL A 103 -5.29 -20.40 -2.42
C VAL A 103 -5.26 -18.93 -2.82
N TRP A 104 -5.98 -18.53 -3.87
CA TRP A 104 -6.03 -17.11 -4.23
C TRP A 104 -6.84 -16.27 -3.25
N GLN A 105 -7.94 -16.79 -2.70
CA GLN A 105 -8.65 -16.09 -1.61
C GLN A 105 -7.72 -15.81 -0.43
N HIS A 106 -6.82 -16.75 -0.13
CA HIS A 106 -5.78 -16.53 0.86
C HIS A 106 -4.80 -15.44 0.43
N ALA A 107 -4.31 -15.49 -0.81
CA ALA A 107 -3.37 -14.51 -1.33
C ALA A 107 -3.94 -13.08 -1.32
N PHE A 108 -5.14 -12.90 -1.88
CA PHE A 108 -5.84 -11.61 -1.90
C PHE A 108 -6.12 -11.10 -0.49
N ARG A 109 -6.49 -11.98 0.45
CA ARG A 109 -6.66 -11.58 1.85
C ARG A 109 -5.34 -11.08 2.47
N LYS A 110 -4.23 -11.79 2.26
CA LYS A 110 -2.91 -11.40 2.79
C LYS A 110 -2.44 -10.07 2.20
N LEU A 111 -2.66 -9.85 0.90
CA LEU A 111 -2.32 -8.60 0.23
C LEU A 111 -3.17 -7.42 0.72
N ARG A 112 -4.47 -7.63 0.96
CA ARG A 112 -5.32 -6.59 1.58
C ARG A 112 -4.90 -6.27 3.01
N GLN A 113 -4.57 -7.30 3.80
CA GLN A 113 -4.09 -7.12 5.18
C GLN A 113 -2.79 -6.32 5.25
N ALA A 114 -1.89 -6.53 4.29
CA ALA A 114 -0.65 -5.77 4.15
C ALA A 114 -0.85 -4.39 3.50
N GLY A 115 -2.09 -3.96 3.20
CA GLY A 115 -2.31 -2.65 2.58
C GLY A 115 -1.83 -2.54 1.13
N LEU A 116 -1.58 -3.65 0.44
CA LEU A 116 -1.20 -3.68 -0.98
C LEU A 116 -2.40 -3.72 -1.91
N LEU A 117 -3.53 -4.29 -1.47
CA LEU A 117 -4.77 -4.32 -2.24
C LEU A 117 -5.88 -3.58 -1.51
N PHE A 118 -6.67 -2.83 -2.26
CA PHE A 118 -7.96 -2.31 -1.83
C PHE A 118 -9.08 -2.98 -2.61
N LEU A 119 -10.14 -3.43 -1.94
CA LEU A 119 -11.34 -3.91 -2.60
C LEU A 119 -12.27 -2.71 -2.82
N GLU A 120 -12.41 -2.30 -4.07
CA GLU A 120 -13.15 -1.10 -4.45
C GLU A 120 -14.62 -1.38 -4.74
N ASP A 121 -14.90 -2.53 -5.35
CA ASP A 121 -16.25 -2.96 -5.71
C ASP A 121 -16.41 -4.45 -5.37
N ASP A 122 -17.23 -4.75 -4.37
CA ASP A 122 -17.53 -6.11 -3.93
C ASP A 122 -18.34 -6.88 -4.98
N GLU A 123 -19.21 -6.22 -5.74
CA GLU A 123 -20.08 -6.86 -6.74
C GLU A 123 -19.29 -7.24 -8.00
N ALA A 124 -18.42 -6.33 -8.45
CA ALA A 124 -17.51 -6.58 -9.57
C ALA A 124 -16.22 -7.30 -9.16
N ASP A 125 -16.00 -7.51 -7.85
CA ASP A 125 -14.79 -8.09 -7.29
C ASP A 125 -13.52 -7.32 -7.75
N ARG A 126 -13.67 -5.99 -7.87
CA ARG A 126 -12.60 -5.10 -8.37
C ARG A 126 -11.66 -4.72 -7.25
N HIS A 127 -10.38 -5.06 -7.43
CA HIS A 127 -9.31 -4.77 -6.50
C HIS A 127 -8.32 -3.79 -7.12
N ILE A 128 -7.82 -2.83 -6.34
CA ILE A 128 -6.79 -1.87 -6.76
C ILE A 128 -5.47 -2.21 -6.07
N LEU A 129 -4.37 -2.25 -6.83
CA LEU A 129 -3.01 -2.27 -6.28
C LEU A 129 -2.61 -0.88 -5.75
N LEU A 130 -2.36 -0.80 -4.45
CA LEU A 130 -2.02 0.41 -3.71
C LEU A 130 -0.50 0.66 -3.69
N SER A 131 0.15 0.82 -4.84
CA SER A 131 1.59 1.13 -4.84
C SER A 131 1.89 2.56 -4.38
N PHE A 132 3.13 2.81 -3.93
CA PHE A 132 3.59 4.15 -3.57
C PHE A 132 3.41 5.13 -4.73
N GLU A 133 3.95 4.81 -5.90
CA GLU A 133 3.99 5.72 -7.06
C GLU A 133 2.60 6.05 -7.61
N ALA A 134 1.71 5.06 -7.68
CA ALA A 134 0.39 5.26 -8.28
C ALA A 134 -0.65 5.81 -7.31
N VAL A 135 -0.52 5.54 -6.01
CA VAL A 135 -1.60 5.79 -5.06
C VAL A 135 -1.16 6.64 -3.87
N LEU A 136 -0.15 6.21 -3.09
CA LEU A 136 0.21 6.94 -1.86
C LEU A 136 0.86 8.31 -2.18
N ARG A 137 1.81 8.36 -3.11
CA ARG A 137 2.48 9.59 -3.56
C ARG A 137 1.48 10.67 -3.99
N PRO A 138 0.55 10.43 -4.93
CA PRO A 138 -0.41 11.46 -5.32
C PRO A 138 -1.36 11.83 -4.17
N ALA A 139 -1.72 10.90 -3.27
CA ALA A 139 -2.54 11.20 -2.11
C ALA A 139 -1.83 12.14 -1.12
N LEU A 140 -0.57 11.85 -0.76
CA LEU A 140 0.26 12.71 0.11
C LEU A 140 0.44 14.09 -0.50
N LEU A 141 0.77 14.18 -1.79
CA LEU A 141 0.94 15.47 -2.47
C LEU A 141 -0.38 16.25 -2.52
N LYS A 142 -1.51 15.59 -2.75
CA LYS A 142 -2.82 16.24 -2.74
C LYS A 142 -3.17 16.78 -1.36
N LEU A 143 -2.92 16.00 -0.31
CA LEU A 143 -3.19 16.37 1.07
C LEU A 143 -2.36 17.59 1.50
N LEU A 144 -1.06 17.58 1.20
CA LEU A 144 -0.18 18.71 1.51
C LEU A 144 -0.50 19.96 0.67
N ARG A 145 -1.02 19.80 -0.55
CA ARG A 145 -1.58 20.93 -1.34
C ARG A 145 -2.90 21.44 -0.77
N GLY A 146 -3.76 20.54 -0.30
CA GLY A 146 -5.06 20.88 0.29
C GLY A 146 -4.93 21.68 1.59
N ALA A 147 -3.87 21.42 2.37
CA ALA A 147 -3.51 22.22 3.55
C ALA A 147 -3.29 23.71 3.22
N LEU A 148 -2.80 24.02 2.01
CA LEU A 148 -2.65 25.39 1.53
C LEU A 148 -4.00 26.03 1.14
N LEU A 149 -5.01 25.23 0.79
CA LEU A 149 -6.30 25.70 0.25
C LEU A 149 -7.39 25.82 1.32
N HIS A 150 -7.43 24.93 2.31
CA HIS A 150 -8.43 24.96 3.39
C HIS A 150 -8.31 26.16 4.34
N ARG A 151 -7.30 27.03 4.16
CA ARG A 151 -7.18 28.29 4.90
C ARG A 151 -7.83 29.49 4.20
N PHE A 152 -8.25 29.37 2.95
CA PHE A 152 -8.92 30.46 2.22
C PHE A 152 -10.45 30.50 2.37
N GLU A 153 -11.07 29.50 3.01
CA GLU A 153 -12.54 29.47 3.22
C GLU A 153 -13.02 29.87 4.64
N TYR A 154 -12.14 30.43 5.49
CA TYR A 154 -12.51 30.94 6.81
C TYR A 154 -12.13 32.42 7.02
N VAL A 155 -12.37 33.29 6.03
CA VAL A 155 -12.46 34.74 6.27
C VAL A 155 -13.57 35.36 5.43
N ALA A 156 -14.80 35.22 5.92
CA ALA A 156 -15.89 36.13 5.59
C ALA A 156 -16.55 36.58 6.91
N ILE A 157 -15.86 37.45 7.63
CA ILE A 157 -16.46 38.28 8.67
C ILE A 157 -16.20 39.74 8.25
N PRO A 158 -17.24 40.58 8.08
CA PRO A 158 -17.06 41.94 7.62
C PRO A 158 -16.52 42.86 8.74
N HIS A 159 -15.74 43.83 8.28
CA HIS A 159 -15.06 44.91 9.00
C HIS A 159 -15.75 45.51 10.23
N THR A 160 -14.96 45.80 11.26
CA THR A 160 -14.78 47.17 11.79
C THR A 160 -13.41 47.30 12.49
N ASP A 161 -12.64 48.29 12.01
CA ASP A 161 -11.57 49.05 12.67
C ASP A 161 -10.67 48.37 13.72
N CYS A 162 -9.39 48.14 13.34
CA CYS A 162 -8.25 48.61 14.14
C CYS A 162 -6.91 48.49 13.40
N SER A 163 -6.05 49.45 13.75
CA SER A 163 -4.75 49.81 13.22
C SER A 163 -3.61 48.83 13.59
N VAL A 164 -2.68 48.64 12.64
CA VAL A 164 -1.24 48.30 12.79
C VAL A 164 -0.91 46.93 13.40
N ASP A 165 -0.64 45.95 12.53
CA ASP A 165 0.71 45.36 12.37
C ASP A 165 0.76 44.53 11.09
N ALA A 166 1.50 45.04 10.09
CA ALA A 166 1.84 44.31 8.88
C ALA A 166 3.00 43.36 9.18
N ASN A 167 2.74 42.24 9.86
CA ASN A 167 3.63 41.09 9.90
C ASN A 167 2.87 39.85 10.39
N CYS A 168 3.19 38.68 9.85
CA CYS A 168 2.61 37.35 10.12
C CYS A 168 1.44 36.93 9.21
N LEU A 169 1.54 37.17 7.91
CA LEU A 169 0.94 36.23 6.95
C LEU A 169 1.84 34.98 6.85
N ASP A 170 1.72 34.10 7.84
CA ASP A 170 2.39 32.80 7.91
C ASP A 170 1.77 31.86 6.85
N HIS A 171 2.21 32.00 5.60
CA HIS A 171 1.68 31.31 4.42
C HIS A 171 2.04 29.81 4.33
N SER A 172 2.47 29.14 5.40
CA SER A 172 2.84 27.71 5.31
C SER A 172 2.93 27.03 6.68
N GLN A 173 1.78 26.86 7.33
CA GLN A 173 1.69 25.79 8.33
C GLN A 173 1.62 24.48 7.56
N GLY A 174 2.74 23.77 7.50
CA GLY A 174 2.76 22.42 6.97
C GLY A 174 1.97 21.47 7.88
N LEU A 175 1.85 20.22 7.49
CA LEU A 175 1.18 19.21 8.30
C LEU A 175 2.21 18.33 9.03
N SER A 176 1.95 18.04 10.29
CA SER A 176 2.69 17.03 11.05
C SER A 176 2.34 15.62 10.57
N ILE A 177 3.20 14.65 10.89
CA ILE A 177 2.94 13.22 10.58
C ILE A 177 1.60 12.77 11.18
N ALA A 178 1.29 13.21 12.40
CA ALA A 178 0.04 12.86 13.06
C ALA A 178 -1.19 13.36 12.29
N GLU A 179 -1.17 14.61 11.82
CA GLU A 179 -2.26 15.18 11.00
C GLU A 179 -2.37 14.50 9.64
N ILE A 180 -1.23 14.19 9.00
CA ILE A 180 -1.20 13.46 7.74
C ILE A 180 -1.80 12.06 7.93
N ALA A 181 -1.38 11.34 8.97
CA ALA A 181 -1.86 10.00 9.27
C ALA A 181 -3.36 10.01 9.60
N ASP A 182 -3.83 10.97 10.40
CA ASP A 182 -5.25 11.10 10.75
C ASP A 182 -6.13 11.27 9.50
N VAL A 183 -5.74 12.17 8.59
CA VAL A 183 -6.51 12.41 7.35
C VAL A 183 -6.34 11.30 6.32
N LEU A 184 -5.17 10.65 6.27
CA LEU A 184 -4.91 9.61 5.28
C LEU A 184 -5.53 8.28 5.67
N LEU A 185 -5.30 7.83 6.91
CA LEU A 185 -5.74 6.52 7.41
C LEU A 185 -7.25 6.47 7.70
N THR A 186 -7.94 7.61 7.74
CA THR A 186 -9.41 7.65 7.76
C THR A 186 -10.03 7.28 6.42
N GLN A 187 -9.27 7.32 5.31
CA GLN A 187 -9.77 6.87 4.01
C GLN A 187 -9.73 5.34 3.92
N GLU A 188 -10.84 4.71 3.52
CA GLU A 188 -10.99 3.25 3.43
C GLU A 188 -9.82 2.56 2.73
N ARG A 189 -9.34 3.13 1.61
CA ARG A 189 -8.25 2.56 0.83
C ARG A 189 -6.90 2.52 1.54
N PHE A 190 -6.68 3.33 2.56
CA PHE A 190 -5.40 3.42 3.26
C PHE A 190 -5.46 2.83 4.68
N LYS A 191 -6.61 2.34 5.15
CA LYS A 191 -6.76 1.83 6.52
C LYS A 191 -5.80 0.71 6.90
N CYS A 192 -5.33 -0.05 5.92
CA CYS A 192 -4.44 -1.18 6.13
C CYS A 192 -2.96 -0.84 5.90
N ILE A 193 -2.61 0.37 5.47
CA ILE A 193 -1.19 0.75 5.37
C ILE A 193 -0.67 1.05 6.77
N SER A 194 0.56 0.65 7.06
CA SER A 194 1.20 0.98 8.33
C SER A 194 1.59 2.46 8.39
N LEU A 195 1.72 3.00 9.61
CA LEU A 195 2.26 4.35 9.81
C LEU A 195 3.68 4.46 9.25
N GLU A 196 4.48 3.41 9.38
CA GLU A 196 5.86 3.34 8.85
C GLU A 196 5.87 3.58 7.33
N TRP A 197 4.93 3.01 6.58
CA TRP A 197 4.85 3.25 5.13
C TRP A 197 4.51 4.71 4.79
N VAL A 198 3.72 5.39 5.64
CA VAL A 198 3.44 6.82 5.49
C VAL A 198 4.70 7.64 5.77
N GLU A 199 5.43 7.33 6.84
CA GLU A 199 6.68 7.99 7.22
C GLU A 199 7.75 7.83 6.13
N THR A 200 8.04 6.59 5.71
CA THR A 200 8.97 6.29 4.62
C THR A 200 8.52 6.96 3.31
N GLY A 201 7.21 7.00 3.04
CA GLY A 201 6.67 7.72 1.88
C GLY A 201 6.98 9.21 1.91
N LEU A 202 6.85 9.86 3.07
CA LEU A 202 7.21 11.28 3.25
C LEU A 202 8.72 11.51 3.13
N GLU A 203 9.55 10.60 3.66
CA GLU A 203 11.01 10.63 3.48
C GLU A 203 11.40 10.54 2.01
N HIS A 204 10.75 9.67 1.23
CA HIS A 204 10.94 9.58 -0.22
C HIS A 204 10.59 10.90 -0.92
N LEU A 205 9.51 11.56 -0.51
CA LEU A 205 9.14 12.87 -1.06
C LEU A 205 10.13 13.97 -0.67
N LEU A 206 10.72 13.91 0.53
CA LEU A 206 11.76 14.84 0.97
C LEU A 206 13.04 14.65 0.15
N ALA A 207 13.49 13.40 0.00
CA ALA A 207 14.69 13.05 -0.75
C ALA A 207 14.57 13.44 -2.23
N SER A 208 13.38 13.27 -2.82
CA SER A 208 13.07 13.70 -4.19
C SER A 208 12.75 15.20 -4.33
N GLN A 209 12.90 15.96 -3.25
CA GLN A 209 12.67 17.41 -3.18
C GLN A 209 11.27 17.88 -3.57
N GLN A 210 10.26 17.00 -3.50
CA GLN A 210 8.88 17.35 -3.81
C GLN A 210 8.16 18.03 -2.63
N VAL A 211 8.64 17.75 -1.41
CA VAL A 211 8.17 18.36 -0.18
C VAL A 211 9.35 18.93 0.59
N GLY A 212 9.09 19.92 1.44
CA GLY A 212 10.00 20.45 2.43
C GLY A 212 9.57 20.02 3.83
N GLN A 213 10.53 19.99 4.76
CA GLN A 213 10.26 19.80 6.18
C GLN A 213 10.83 20.99 6.96
N ARG A 214 10.00 21.57 7.82
CA ARG A 214 10.42 22.60 8.78
C ARG A 214 11.10 21.92 9.98
N ARG A 215 12.36 22.27 10.25
CA ARG A 215 13.17 21.61 11.30
C ARG A 215 12.68 21.88 12.72
N ASP A 216 12.10 23.05 12.93
CA ASP A 216 11.59 23.55 14.22
C ASP A 216 10.27 22.88 14.62
N THR A 217 9.40 22.62 13.65
CA THR A 217 8.03 22.12 13.86
C THR A 217 7.81 20.70 13.37
N GLN A 218 8.78 20.11 12.65
CA GLN A 218 8.65 18.81 11.99
C GLN A 218 7.48 18.74 10.99
N GLN A 219 7.00 19.89 10.54
CA GLN A 219 5.87 20.00 9.61
C GLN A 219 6.33 19.86 8.16
N PHE A 220 5.54 19.15 7.36
CA PHE A 220 5.75 18.89 5.95
C PHE A 220 4.93 19.86 5.09
N PHE A 221 5.52 20.38 4.03
CA PHE A 221 4.85 21.31 3.11
C PHE A 221 5.29 21.07 1.67
N ILE A 222 4.45 21.46 0.71
CA ILE A 222 4.80 21.42 -0.72
C ILE A 222 5.78 22.55 -1.02
N LYS A 223 6.87 22.25 -1.74
CA LYS A 223 7.77 23.27 -2.28
C LYS A 223 7.19 23.96 -3.50
#